data_AF-A0A7Y2T5L7-F1
#
_entry.id   AF-A0A7Y2T5L7-F1
#
_cell.length_a   1.000
_cell.length_b   1.000
_cell.length_c   1.000
_cell.angle_alpha   90.00
_cell.angle_beta   90.00
_cell.angle_gamma   90.00
#
_symmetry.space_group_name_H-M   'P 1'
#
loop_
_entity.id
_entity.type
_entity.pdbx_description
1 polymer ?
#
loop_
_entity_poly.entity_id
_entity_poly.type
_entity_poly.pdbx_seq_one_letter_code
_entity_poly.pdbx_strand_id
1 'polypeptide(L)'
;MNISRKLGIEIDRPEPSQQFLEARNIAGQVLQGQFQANGGTLPEHIDYKWIKAELTYPSFDHLTFAYGNQVFSVLVELVDDGSSFLTQKECDRCLDESEKNNLIPCAFRVDATSMTPISDGWNLIDLRSEETVIPDQLISDAKIPMSEWELHNFAIQVVRQQIEDKKLGAILSFSDVLGIDPQIWFEDDQGNRNWVIVRHLQTIEEDEMQKWIGLEKSNPQLRPYDGYFAAVSAASSEPFLYDLDGEHIPLSERFTGKAPLYRGDGFHIKYEGLQRVYVTP
;
A
#
# COMPACT_ATOMS: atom_id res chain seq x y z
N MET A 1 28.23 17.14 32.62
CA MET A 1 26.76 17.19 32.62
C MET A 1 26.32 16.57 31.31
N ASN A 2 25.97 15.28 31.34
CA ASN A 2 25.65 14.51 30.13
C ASN A 2 24.26 14.90 29.65
N ILE A 3 24.19 15.57 28.50
CA ILE A 3 22.94 15.82 27.80
C ILE A 3 22.64 14.53 27.04
N SER A 4 21.70 13.72 27.55
CA SER A 4 21.13 12.62 26.79
C SER A 4 20.61 13.18 25.46
N ARG A 5 21.31 12.88 24.36
CA ARG A 5 20.71 12.90 23.03
C ARG A 5 19.53 11.93 23.10
N LYS A 6 18.31 12.47 23.14
CA LYS A 6 17.13 11.69 22.77
C LYS A 6 17.41 11.17 21.37
N LEU A 7 17.48 9.85 21.20
CA LEU A 7 17.42 9.24 19.89
C LEU A 7 16.08 9.65 19.30
N GLY A 8 16.10 10.66 18.43
CA GLY A 8 15.15 10.66 17.32
C GLY A 8 15.45 9.37 16.57
N ILE A 9 14.44 8.53 16.40
CA ILE A 9 14.54 7.48 15.39
C ILE A 9 14.47 8.25 14.08
N GLU A 10 15.63 8.71 13.62
CA GLU A 10 15.85 8.90 12.20
C GLU A 10 15.59 7.51 11.63
N ILE A 11 14.41 7.31 11.03
CA ILE A 11 14.19 6.13 10.20
C ILE A 11 15.14 6.38 9.04
N ASP A 12 16.39 5.95 9.22
CA ASP A 12 17.41 5.95 8.20
C ASP A 12 16.74 5.30 7.00
N ARG A 13 16.49 6.09 5.95
CA ARG A 13 16.02 5.58 4.67
C ARG A 13 17.31 5.23 3.96
N PRO A 14 17.84 4.00 4.10
CA PRO A 14 19.04 3.64 3.37
C PRO A 14 18.74 3.90 1.90
N GLU A 15 19.53 4.77 1.28
CA GLU A 15 19.40 5.00 -0.15
C GLU A 15 19.60 3.66 -0.84
N PRO A 16 18.61 3.17 -1.59
CA PRO A 16 18.72 1.88 -2.26
C PRO A 16 19.93 1.90 -3.20
N SER A 17 20.63 0.78 -3.29
CA SER A 17 21.76 0.66 -4.22
C SER A 17 21.27 0.83 -5.67
N GLN A 18 22.12 1.36 -6.53
CA GLN A 18 21.81 1.48 -7.97
C GLN A 18 21.47 0.12 -8.58
N GLN A 19 22.20 -0.93 -8.18
CA GLN A 19 21.95 -2.30 -8.62
C GLN A 19 20.56 -2.80 -8.21
N PHE A 20 20.13 -2.52 -6.99
CA PHE A 20 18.77 -2.86 -6.55
C PHE A 20 17.71 -2.09 -7.34
N LEU A 21 17.90 -0.79 -7.56
CA LEU A 21 16.96 0.02 -8.35
C LEU A 21 16.83 -0.51 -9.78
N GLU A 22 17.94 -0.92 -10.40
CA GLU A 22 17.95 -1.53 -11.73
C GLU A 22 17.22 -2.89 -11.73
N ALA A 23 17.50 -3.77 -10.78
CA ALA A 23 16.81 -5.05 -10.62
C ALA A 23 15.30 -4.86 -10.43
N ARG A 24 14.91 -3.87 -9.62
CA ARG A 24 13.51 -3.53 -9.37
C ARG A 24 12.81 -3.03 -10.63
N ASN A 25 13.49 -2.22 -11.43
CA ASN A 25 12.96 -1.75 -12.72
C ASN A 25 12.78 -2.92 -13.70
N ILE A 26 13.74 -3.85 -13.77
CA ILE A 26 13.61 -5.08 -14.56
C ILE A 26 12.40 -5.88 -14.11
N ALA A 27 12.24 -6.12 -12.80
CA ALA A 27 11.10 -6.85 -12.24
C ALA A 27 9.76 -6.20 -12.63
N GLY A 28 9.65 -4.88 -12.46
CA GLY A 28 8.46 -4.12 -12.84
C GLY A 28 8.15 -4.22 -14.34
N GLN A 29 9.16 -4.11 -15.20
CA GLN A 29 8.99 -4.22 -16.66
C GLN A 29 8.56 -5.62 -17.10
N VAL A 30 9.18 -6.67 -16.55
CA VAL A 30 8.83 -8.06 -16.87
C VAL A 30 7.41 -8.37 -16.41
N LEU A 31 7.05 -8.03 -15.17
CA LEU A 31 5.69 -8.23 -14.65
C LEU A 31 4.67 -7.43 -15.47
N GLN A 32 4.96 -6.18 -15.83
CA GLN A 32 4.09 -5.39 -16.70
C GLN A 32 3.90 -6.02 -18.08
N GLY A 33 4.95 -6.62 -18.65
CA GLY A 33 4.89 -7.40 -19.88
C GLY A 33 4.00 -8.63 -19.73
N GLN A 34 4.09 -9.34 -18.60
CA GLN A 34 3.20 -10.47 -18.30
C GLN A 34 1.75 -10.03 -18.12
N PHE A 35 1.48 -8.90 -17.48
CA PHE A 35 0.12 -8.34 -17.37
C PHE A 35 -0.46 -8.07 -18.76
N GLN A 36 0.33 -7.53 -19.69
CA GLN A 36 -0.12 -7.24 -21.05
C GLN A 36 -0.34 -8.51 -21.88
N ALA A 37 0.49 -9.53 -21.69
CA ALA A 37 0.41 -10.78 -22.43
C ALA A 37 -0.74 -11.68 -21.96
N ASN A 38 -1.07 -11.64 -20.66
CA ASN A 38 -2.04 -12.55 -20.04
C ASN A 38 -3.34 -11.85 -19.57
N GLY A 39 -3.38 -10.51 -19.59
CA GLY A 39 -4.57 -9.72 -19.24
C GLY A 39 -5.65 -9.71 -20.33
N GLY A 40 -6.76 -9.04 -20.03
CA GLY A 40 -7.96 -8.95 -20.86
C GLY A 40 -8.86 -10.19 -20.78
N THR A 41 -8.52 -11.16 -19.93
CA THR A 41 -9.30 -12.38 -19.68
C THR A 41 -10.38 -12.17 -18.61
N LEU A 42 -10.14 -11.24 -17.68
CA LEU A 42 -11.06 -10.84 -16.63
C LEU A 42 -11.62 -9.43 -16.88
N PRO A 43 -12.75 -9.05 -16.25
CA PRO A 43 -13.19 -7.66 -16.21
C PRO A 43 -12.11 -6.73 -15.65
N GLU A 44 -11.95 -5.54 -16.25
CA GLU A 44 -10.89 -4.56 -15.96
C GLU A 44 -10.65 -4.31 -14.46
N HIS A 45 -11.71 -4.25 -13.65
CA HIS A 45 -11.64 -3.94 -12.23
C HIS A 45 -11.01 -5.06 -11.36
N ILE A 46 -10.97 -6.28 -11.87
CA ILE A 46 -10.34 -7.47 -11.24
C ILE A 46 -9.21 -8.07 -12.09
N ASP A 47 -8.86 -7.45 -13.21
CA ASP A 47 -7.70 -7.85 -14.00
C ASP A 47 -6.40 -7.37 -13.33
N TYR A 48 -5.26 -7.66 -13.96
CA TYR A 48 -3.94 -7.30 -13.45
C TYR A 48 -3.84 -5.80 -13.19
N LYS A 49 -3.54 -5.43 -11.95
CA LYS A 49 -3.34 -4.04 -11.54
C LYS A 49 -2.24 -3.88 -10.52
N TRP A 50 -1.44 -2.83 -10.68
CA TRP A 50 -0.53 -2.40 -9.62
C TRP A 50 -1.33 -1.84 -8.45
N ILE A 51 -1.03 -2.32 -7.24
CA ILE A 51 -1.43 -1.67 -5.99
C ILE A 51 -0.33 -0.70 -5.56
N LYS A 52 0.94 -1.11 -5.74
CA LYS A 52 2.11 -0.31 -5.42
C LYS A 52 3.25 -0.63 -6.38
N ALA A 53 3.63 0.36 -7.19
CA ALA A 53 4.76 0.27 -8.12
C ALA A 53 5.87 1.27 -7.78
N GLU A 54 5.61 2.21 -6.89
CA GLU A 54 6.56 3.18 -6.35
C GLU A 54 7.34 2.60 -5.17
N LEU A 55 8.60 3.00 -5.02
CA LEU A 55 9.43 2.56 -3.90
C LEU A 55 9.14 3.43 -2.67
N THR A 56 8.34 2.92 -1.74
CA THR A 56 8.01 3.57 -0.47
C THR A 56 8.89 3.08 0.67
N TYR A 57 9.10 3.92 1.68
CA TYR A 57 9.77 3.53 2.91
C TYR A 57 9.06 4.10 4.14
N PRO A 58 8.93 3.31 5.21
CA PRO A 58 9.24 1.87 5.27
C PRO A 58 8.25 1.05 4.43
N SER A 59 8.63 -0.18 4.09
CA SER A 59 7.75 -1.13 3.39
C SER A 59 8.13 -2.56 3.73
N PHE A 60 7.19 -3.50 3.58
CA PHE A 60 7.45 -4.93 3.74
C PHE A 60 7.69 -5.64 2.40
N ASP A 61 7.38 -4.99 1.28
CA ASP A 61 7.57 -5.49 -0.08
C ASP A 61 8.19 -4.40 -0.99
N HIS A 62 8.61 -4.78 -2.19
CA HIS A 62 9.20 -3.86 -3.18
C HIS A 62 8.20 -3.46 -4.25
N LEU A 63 7.26 -4.34 -4.56
CA LEU A 63 6.16 -4.18 -5.52
C LEU A 63 4.93 -4.94 -4.99
N THR A 64 3.74 -4.42 -5.27
CA THR A 64 2.48 -5.12 -4.96
C THR A 64 1.54 -5.03 -6.14
N PHE A 65 0.94 -6.15 -6.54
CA PHE A 65 -0.09 -6.17 -7.58
C PHE A 65 -1.24 -7.11 -7.20
N ALA A 66 -2.38 -6.93 -7.86
CA ALA A 66 -3.55 -7.80 -7.73
C ALA A 66 -3.93 -8.42 -9.07
N TYR A 67 -4.55 -9.60 -9.00
CA TYR A 67 -5.18 -10.27 -10.12
C TYR A 67 -6.30 -11.19 -9.60
N GLY A 68 -7.48 -11.08 -10.20
CA GLY A 68 -8.70 -11.71 -9.68
C GLY A 68 -8.98 -11.26 -8.24
N ASN A 69 -9.12 -12.24 -7.35
CA ASN A 69 -9.29 -12.03 -5.91
C ASN A 69 -7.99 -12.18 -5.11
N GLN A 70 -6.83 -12.25 -5.76
CA GLN A 70 -5.52 -12.43 -5.12
C GLN A 70 -4.69 -11.14 -5.14
N VAL A 71 -3.88 -10.96 -4.09
CA VAL A 71 -2.91 -9.89 -3.96
C VAL A 71 -1.53 -10.48 -3.71
N PHE A 72 -0.55 -10.02 -4.48
CA PHE A 72 0.82 -10.53 -4.52
C PHE A 72 1.77 -9.47 -3.97
N SER A 73 2.52 -9.84 -2.94
CA SER A 73 3.52 -9.03 -2.25
C SER A 73 4.90 -9.49 -2.72
N VAL A 74 5.63 -8.65 -3.47
CA VAL A 74 6.83 -9.07 -4.19
C VAL A 74 8.10 -8.43 -3.62
N LEU A 75 9.03 -9.26 -3.18
CA LEU A 75 10.42 -8.89 -2.93
C LEU A 75 11.27 -9.13 -4.18
N VAL A 76 11.87 -8.07 -4.70
CA VAL A 76 12.93 -8.19 -5.71
C VAL A 76 14.22 -8.66 -5.04
N GLU A 77 14.70 -9.83 -5.47
CA GLU A 77 15.85 -10.54 -4.94
C GLU A 77 17.01 -10.50 -5.94
N LEU A 78 18.12 -9.85 -5.56
CA LEU A 78 19.39 -9.99 -6.28
C LEU A 78 20.10 -11.26 -5.80
N VAL A 79 20.55 -12.08 -6.75
CA VAL A 79 21.26 -13.33 -6.46
C VAL A 79 22.64 -13.30 -7.13
N ASP A 80 23.68 -13.61 -6.37
CA ASP A 80 25.06 -13.76 -6.86
C ASP A 80 25.62 -15.11 -6.44
N ASP A 81 26.03 -15.95 -7.40
CA ASP A 81 26.55 -17.31 -7.18
C ASP A 81 25.69 -18.14 -6.20
N GLY A 82 24.36 -18.06 -6.35
CA GLY A 82 23.38 -18.74 -5.50
C GLY A 82 23.14 -18.11 -4.12
N SER A 83 23.81 -16.99 -3.81
CA SER A 83 23.62 -16.24 -2.55
C SER A 83 22.65 -15.08 -2.75
N SER A 84 21.65 -14.99 -1.87
CA SER A 84 20.67 -13.91 -1.86
C SER A 84 21.23 -12.64 -1.21
N PHE A 85 20.85 -11.48 -1.77
CA PHE A 85 21.12 -10.17 -1.17
C PHE A 85 20.01 -9.74 -0.20
N LEU A 86 18.87 -10.44 -0.21
CA LEU A 86 17.81 -10.20 0.77
C LEU A 86 18.28 -10.63 2.15
N THR A 87 18.06 -9.78 3.15
CA THR A 87 18.30 -10.14 4.53
C THR A 87 17.17 -11.03 5.05
N GLN A 88 17.48 -11.92 5.99
CA GLN A 88 16.45 -12.75 6.65
C GLN A 88 15.32 -11.89 7.24
N LYS A 89 15.67 -10.71 7.78
CA LYS A 89 14.70 -9.76 8.36
C LYS A 89 13.72 -9.21 7.31
N GLU A 90 14.16 -9.00 6.07
CA GLU A 90 13.27 -8.56 4.99
C GLU A 90 12.30 -9.66 4.60
N CYS A 91 12.80 -10.90 4.47
CA CYS A 91 11.97 -12.07 4.21
C CYS A 91 10.94 -12.30 5.32
N ASP A 92 11.38 -12.33 6.58
CA ASP A 92 10.51 -12.54 7.75
C ASP A 92 9.40 -11.48 7.80
N ARG A 93 9.76 -10.20 7.61
CA ARG A 93 8.77 -9.11 7.60
C ARG A 93 7.76 -9.26 6.47
N CYS A 94 8.20 -9.62 5.26
CA CYS A 94 7.29 -9.85 4.14
C CYS A 94 6.35 -11.03 4.41
N LEU A 95 6.87 -12.12 4.97
CA LEU A 95 6.09 -13.30 5.33
C LEU A 95 5.04 -12.99 6.41
N ASP A 96 5.45 -12.33 7.50
CA ASP A 96 4.59 -11.94 8.61
C ASP A 96 3.46 -11.01 8.15
N GLU A 97 3.79 -9.97 7.38
CA GLU A 97 2.78 -9.03 6.88
C GLU A 97 1.88 -9.67 5.82
N SER A 98 2.41 -10.56 4.99
CA SER A 98 1.60 -11.30 4.00
C SER A 98 0.65 -12.29 4.67
N GLU A 99 1.04 -12.94 5.76
CA GLU A 99 0.15 -13.81 6.55
C GLU A 99 -0.98 -13.00 7.19
N LYS A 100 -0.66 -11.90 7.89
CA LYS A 100 -1.66 -11.03 8.53
C LYS A 100 -2.68 -10.45 7.55
N ASN A 101 -2.24 -10.14 6.33
CA ASN A 101 -3.03 -9.45 5.32
C ASN A 101 -3.54 -10.37 4.21
N ASN A 102 -3.36 -11.69 4.34
CA ASN A 102 -3.75 -12.67 3.32
C ASN A 102 -3.22 -12.34 1.92
N LEU A 103 -1.94 -12.00 1.84
CA LEU A 103 -1.20 -11.75 0.61
C LEU A 103 -0.39 -13.00 0.23
N ILE A 104 -0.06 -13.11 -1.05
CA ILE A 104 0.82 -14.15 -1.59
C ILE A 104 2.24 -13.57 -1.61
N PRO A 105 3.16 -14.01 -0.72
CA PRO A 105 4.51 -13.49 -0.66
C PRO A 105 5.38 -14.15 -1.75
N CYS A 106 5.95 -13.33 -2.63
CA CYS A 106 6.76 -13.78 -3.75
C CYS A 106 8.15 -13.15 -3.74
N ALA A 107 9.13 -13.89 -4.23
CA ALA A 107 10.41 -13.37 -4.68
C ALA A 107 10.40 -13.24 -6.21
N PHE A 108 10.88 -12.11 -6.72
CA PHE A 108 11.26 -11.95 -8.13
C PHE A 108 12.79 -11.92 -8.21
N ARG A 109 13.40 -12.93 -8.84
CA ARG A 109 14.85 -13.13 -8.80
C ARG A 109 15.57 -12.54 -10.01
N VAL A 110 16.61 -11.76 -9.75
CA VAL A 110 17.49 -11.17 -10.77
C VAL A 110 18.92 -11.61 -10.49
N ASP A 111 19.59 -12.13 -11.51
CA ASP A 111 21.02 -12.43 -11.45
C ASP A 111 21.81 -11.13 -11.33
N ALA A 112 22.60 -10.99 -10.27
CA ALA A 112 23.27 -9.76 -9.89
C ALA A 112 24.41 -9.37 -10.85
N THR A 113 24.96 -10.32 -11.61
CA THR A 113 26.06 -10.09 -12.54
C THR A 113 25.56 -9.68 -13.92
N SER A 114 24.58 -10.42 -14.44
CA SER A 114 24.01 -10.22 -15.79
C SER A 114 22.87 -9.20 -15.81
N MET A 115 22.28 -8.88 -14.66
CA MET A 115 21.08 -8.05 -14.53
C MET A 115 19.93 -8.56 -15.40
N THR A 116 19.68 -9.87 -15.33
CA THR A 116 18.57 -10.53 -16.04
C THR A 116 17.73 -11.38 -15.08
N PRO A 117 16.42 -11.57 -15.35
CA PRO A 117 15.59 -12.51 -14.60
C PRO A 117 16.22 -13.92 -14.62
N ILE A 118 16.18 -14.62 -13.48
CA ILE A 118 16.75 -15.98 -13.40
C ILE A 118 15.89 -17.01 -14.14
N SER A 119 14.59 -16.75 -14.28
CA SER A 119 13.65 -17.59 -15.03
C SER A 119 12.81 -16.75 -15.99
N ASP A 120 12.32 -17.40 -17.04
CA ASP A 120 11.37 -16.82 -17.98
C ASP A 120 9.96 -16.70 -17.36
N GLY A 121 9.06 -16.01 -18.07
CA GLY A 121 7.65 -15.92 -17.69
C GLY A 121 7.43 -14.95 -16.52
N TRP A 122 6.68 -15.39 -15.52
CA TRP A 122 6.39 -14.60 -14.32
C TRP A 122 7.64 -14.37 -13.45
N ASN A 123 8.58 -15.32 -13.43
CA ASN A 123 9.76 -15.29 -12.57
C ASN A 123 9.44 -15.02 -11.08
N LEU A 124 8.24 -15.44 -10.65
CA LEU A 124 7.77 -15.34 -9.27
C LEU A 124 7.95 -16.70 -8.58
N ILE A 125 8.56 -16.68 -7.40
CA ILE A 125 8.73 -17.83 -6.53
C ILE A 125 8.02 -17.55 -5.21
N ASP A 126 7.24 -18.49 -4.70
CA ASP A 126 6.62 -18.36 -3.38
C ASP A 126 7.71 -18.36 -2.29
N LEU A 127 7.70 -17.35 -1.42
CA LEU A 127 8.73 -17.19 -0.38
C LEU A 127 8.68 -18.26 0.72
N ARG A 128 7.60 -19.06 0.79
CA ARG A 128 7.40 -20.13 1.78
C ARG A 128 7.81 -21.48 1.22
N SER A 129 7.35 -21.82 0.00
CA SER A 129 7.53 -23.14 -0.59
C SER A 129 8.68 -23.24 -1.58
N GLU A 130 9.22 -22.11 -2.03
CA GLU A 130 10.17 -22.01 -3.16
C GLU A 130 9.62 -22.54 -4.50
N GLU A 131 8.31 -22.75 -4.60
CA GLU A 131 7.65 -23.17 -5.85
C GLU A 131 7.35 -21.97 -6.76
N THR A 132 7.25 -22.23 -8.06
CA THR A 132 6.88 -21.21 -9.05
C THR A 132 5.44 -20.75 -8.84
N VAL A 133 5.24 -19.43 -8.82
CA VAL A 133 3.93 -18.79 -8.73
C VAL A 133 3.45 -18.43 -10.13
N ILE A 134 2.29 -18.97 -10.51
CA ILE A 134 1.56 -18.61 -11.74
C ILE A 134 0.23 -17.98 -11.30
N PRO A 135 0.05 -16.65 -11.39
CA PRO A 135 -1.14 -15.96 -10.88
C PRO A 135 -2.48 -16.55 -11.37
N ASP A 136 -2.56 -16.94 -12.65
CA ASP A 136 -3.76 -17.56 -13.26
C ASP A 136 -4.21 -18.86 -12.59
N GLN A 137 -3.31 -19.56 -11.89
CA GLN A 137 -3.64 -20.82 -11.21
C GLN A 137 -4.16 -20.59 -9.78
N LEU A 138 -4.13 -19.36 -9.28
CA LEU A 138 -4.39 -19.02 -7.88
C LEU A 138 -5.70 -18.24 -7.67
N ILE A 139 -6.27 -17.68 -8.75
CA ILE A 139 -7.54 -16.96 -8.67
C ILE A 139 -8.70 -17.93 -8.42
N SER A 140 -9.77 -17.43 -7.78
CA SER A 140 -11.00 -18.18 -7.55
C SER A 140 -12.20 -17.24 -7.44
N ASP A 141 -13.42 -17.82 -7.43
CA ASP A 141 -14.66 -17.06 -7.17
C ASP A 141 -14.93 -16.86 -5.67
N ALA A 142 -13.99 -17.24 -4.80
CA ALA A 142 -14.15 -17.09 -3.36
C ALA A 142 -14.17 -15.60 -2.98
N LYS A 143 -15.13 -15.21 -2.14
CA LYS A 143 -15.19 -13.87 -1.56
C LYS A 143 -14.12 -13.73 -0.47
N ILE A 144 -13.05 -13.01 -0.80
CA ILE A 144 -11.93 -12.76 0.12
C ILE A 144 -12.08 -11.34 0.69
N PRO A 145 -12.28 -11.17 2.00
CA PRO A 145 -12.34 -9.85 2.61
C PRO A 145 -11.02 -9.10 2.42
N MET A 146 -11.10 -7.79 2.18
CA MET A 146 -9.93 -6.91 2.19
C MET A 146 -9.37 -6.81 3.61
N SER A 147 -8.05 -6.88 3.73
CA SER A 147 -7.35 -6.70 5.01
C SER A 147 -7.38 -5.23 5.47
N GLU A 148 -6.98 -4.99 6.73
CA GLU A 148 -6.79 -3.65 7.25
C GLU A 148 -5.77 -2.84 6.44
N TRP A 149 -4.66 -3.48 6.04
CA TRP A 149 -3.65 -2.86 5.19
C TRP A 149 -4.21 -2.49 3.81
N GLU A 150 -4.98 -3.38 3.17
CA GLU A 150 -5.58 -3.09 1.86
C GLU A 150 -6.52 -1.88 1.93
N LEU A 151 -7.34 -1.79 2.97
CA LEU A 151 -8.25 -0.67 3.20
C LEU A 151 -7.50 0.62 3.52
N HIS A 152 -6.40 0.53 4.27
CA HIS A 152 -5.53 1.66 4.56
C HIS A 152 -4.82 2.19 3.30
N ASN A 153 -4.23 1.29 2.49
CA ASN A 153 -3.62 1.64 1.22
C ASN A 153 -4.66 2.26 0.28
N PHE A 154 -5.85 1.66 0.16
CA PHE A 154 -6.96 2.20 -0.63
C PHE A 154 -7.31 3.64 -0.21
N ALA A 155 -7.45 3.92 1.08
CA ALA A 155 -7.71 5.26 1.59
C ALA A 155 -6.60 6.25 1.21
N ILE A 156 -5.33 5.84 1.29
CA ILE A 156 -4.19 6.65 0.84
C ILE A 156 -4.30 6.96 -0.65
N GLN A 157 -4.63 5.98 -1.51
CA GLN A 157 -4.78 6.23 -2.95
C GLN A 157 -5.91 7.22 -3.25
N VAL A 158 -7.05 7.12 -2.56
CA VAL A 158 -8.15 8.10 -2.70
C VAL A 158 -7.68 9.52 -2.39
N VAL A 159 -6.90 9.70 -1.32
CA VAL A 159 -6.38 11.01 -0.92
C VAL A 159 -5.32 11.52 -1.89
N ARG A 160 -4.39 10.66 -2.33
CA ARG A 160 -3.36 11.01 -3.33
C ARG A 160 -3.99 11.47 -4.63
N GLN A 161 -4.93 10.68 -5.16
CA GLN A 161 -5.64 11.00 -6.39
C GLN A 161 -6.37 12.35 -6.28
N GLN A 162 -6.97 12.64 -5.13
CA GLN A 162 -7.63 13.92 -4.91
C GLN A 162 -6.65 15.11 -4.90
N ILE A 163 -5.48 14.96 -4.28
CA ILE A 163 -4.43 16.00 -4.25
C ILE A 163 -3.96 16.31 -5.68
N GLU A 164 -3.74 15.27 -6.48
CA GLU A 164 -3.28 15.38 -7.86
C GLU A 164 -4.36 15.94 -8.79
N ASP A 165 -5.59 15.39 -8.77
CA ASP A 165 -6.70 15.79 -9.64
C ASP A 165 -7.17 17.21 -9.38
N LYS A 166 -7.20 17.62 -8.11
CA LYS A 166 -7.56 18.99 -7.73
C LYS A 166 -6.38 19.96 -7.82
N LYS A 167 -5.20 19.50 -8.26
CA LYS A 167 -3.97 20.28 -8.38
C LYS A 167 -3.61 21.02 -7.09
N LEU A 168 -3.80 20.35 -5.96
CA LEU A 168 -3.44 20.90 -4.66
C LEU A 168 -1.92 20.88 -4.42
N GLY A 169 -1.20 20.00 -5.10
CA GLY A 169 0.25 19.89 -4.99
C GLY A 169 0.81 18.63 -5.64
N ALA A 170 2.11 18.43 -5.49
CA ALA A 170 2.84 17.25 -5.93
C ALA A 170 3.13 16.31 -4.73
N ILE A 171 2.81 15.03 -4.87
CA ILE A 171 3.14 14.02 -3.85
C ILE A 171 4.67 13.87 -3.77
N LEU A 172 5.23 14.05 -2.58
CA LEU A 172 6.66 13.87 -2.29
C LEU A 172 6.97 12.44 -1.84
N SER A 173 6.12 11.90 -0.96
CA SER A 173 6.22 10.53 -0.48
C SER A 173 4.91 10.08 0.15
N PHE A 174 4.74 8.77 0.25
CA PHE A 174 3.66 8.17 1.03
C PHE A 174 4.12 6.85 1.67
N SER A 175 3.44 6.44 2.73
CA SER A 175 3.64 5.17 3.43
C SER A 175 2.30 4.53 3.73
N ASP A 176 2.14 3.27 3.34
CA ASP A 176 0.97 2.43 3.59
C ASP A 176 1.18 1.46 4.77
N VAL A 177 2.31 1.54 5.46
CA VAL A 177 2.57 0.74 6.67
C VAL A 177 1.66 1.22 7.80
N LEU A 178 0.90 0.28 8.36
CA LEU A 178 0.00 0.52 9.47
C LEU A 178 0.76 1.08 10.69
N GLY A 179 0.14 2.07 11.36
CA GLY A 179 0.70 2.68 12.58
C GLY A 179 1.81 3.71 12.36
N ILE A 180 2.14 4.06 11.11
CA ILE A 180 3.13 5.08 10.80
C ILE A 180 2.45 6.35 10.33
N ASP A 181 2.63 7.43 11.09
CA ASP A 181 2.11 8.76 10.77
C ASP A 181 3.24 9.78 10.53
N PRO A 182 3.05 10.75 9.63
CA PRO A 182 1.92 10.90 8.69
C PRO A 182 2.08 9.99 7.45
N GLN A 183 0.96 9.68 6.78
CA GLN A 183 0.94 8.78 5.61
C GLN A 183 1.38 9.45 4.31
N ILE A 184 1.11 10.74 4.12
CA ILE A 184 1.42 11.44 2.86
C ILE A 184 2.20 12.72 3.16
N TRP A 185 3.22 12.97 2.35
CA TRP A 185 3.88 14.26 2.23
C TRP A 185 3.65 14.80 0.82
N PHE A 186 3.30 16.08 0.71
CA PHE A 186 3.13 16.75 -0.58
C PHE A 186 3.65 18.19 -0.52
N GLU A 187 4.02 18.73 -1.68
CA GLU A 187 4.41 20.12 -1.86
C GLU A 187 3.27 20.85 -2.57
N ASP A 188 2.75 21.93 -1.97
CA ASP A 188 1.67 22.72 -2.58
C ASP A 188 2.17 23.57 -3.75
N ASP A 189 1.25 24.28 -4.41
CA ASP A 189 1.55 25.14 -5.56
C ASP A 189 2.44 26.36 -5.23
N GLN A 190 2.62 26.66 -3.93
CA GLN A 190 3.49 27.72 -3.43
C GLN A 190 4.88 27.19 -3.02
N GLY A 191 5.12 25.88 -3.12
CA GLY A 191 6.36 25.24 -2.69
C GLY A 191 6.44 24.94 -1.20
N ASN A 192 5.32 25.04 -0.46
CA ASN A 192 5.30 24.66 0.94
C ASN A 192 5.12 23.15 1.06
N ARG A 193 5.86 22.53 1.97
CA ARG A 193 5.69 21.11 2.30
C ARG A 193 4.61 20.93 3.34
N ASN A 194 3.80 19.91 3.14
CA ASN A 194 2.61 19.60 3.92
C ASN A 194 2.61 18.11 4.25
N TRP A 195 2.04 17.73 5.40
CA TRP A 195 1.81 16.35 5.78
C TRP A 195 0.32 16.03 5.96
N VAL A 196 -0.08 14.79 5.68
CA VAL A 196 -1.46 14.33 5.80
C VAL A 196 -1.51 13.02 6.58
N ILE A 197 -2.38 13.00 7.58
CA ILE A 197 -2.80 11.79 8.28
C ILE A 197 -4.02 11.24 7.55
N VAL A 198 -3.94 9.99 7.10
CA VAL A 198 -5.02 9.33 6.37
C VAL A 198 -5.58 8.20 7.21
N ARG A 199 -6.90 8.15 7.36
CA ARG A 199 -7.61 7.08 8.06
C ARG A 199 -8.71 6.51 7.20
N HIS A 200 -8.72 5.18 7.08
CA HIS A 200 -9.91 4.46 6.68
C HIS A 200 -10.83 4.33 7.90
N LEU A 201 -12.07 4.81 7.78
CA LEU A 201 -13.08 4.74 8.83
C LEU A 201 -14.36 4.14 8.27
N GLN A 202 -14.97 3.21 9.02
CA GLN A 202 -16.26 2.64 8.62
C GLN A 202 -17.34 3.72 8.62
N THR A 203 -17.42 4.49 9.70
CA THR A 203 -18.27 5.68 9.82
C THR A 203 -17.38 6.88 10.11
N ILE A 204 -17.61 8.00 9.42
CA ILE A 204 -16.90 9.25 9.67
C ILE A 204 -17.71 10.05 10.70
N GLU A 205 -17.19 10.16 11.92
CA GLU A 205 -17.77 10.98 12.99
C GLU A 205 -17.15 12.40 12.97
N GLU A 206 -17.91 13.40 13.45
CA GLU A 206 -17.50 14.81 13.35
C GLU A 206 -16.23 15.16 14.16
N ASP A 207 -15.90 14.38 15.19
CA ASP A 207 -14.79 14.66 16.11
C ASP A 207 -13.52 13.84 15.82
N GLU A 208 -13.51 12.99 14.78
CA GLU A 208 -12.35 12.15 14.43
C GLU A 208 -11.08 12.97 14.20
N MET A 209 -11.23 14.13 13.58
CA MET A 209 -10.14 15.08 13.34
C MET A 209 -9.50 15.58 14.65
N GLN A 210 -10.30 15.76 15.71
CA GLN A 210 -9.84 16.33 16.99
C GLN A 210 -8.80 15.44 17.67
N LYS A 211 -8.82 14.13 17.39
CA LYS A 211 -7.84 13.16 17.91
C LYS A 211 -6.42 13.42 17.39
N TRP A 212 -6.28 14.15 16.29
CA TRP A 212 -5.01 14.38 15.60
C TRP A 212 -4.45 15.79 15.79
N ILE A 213 -5.22 16.71 16.38
CA ILE A 213 -4.74 18.04 16.71
C ILE A 213 -3.65 17.94 17.78
N GLY A 214 -2.48 18.52 17.52
CA GLY A 214 -1.35 18.48 18.43
C GLY A 214 -0.37 17.33 18.18
N LEU A 215 -0.51 16.56 17.10
CA LEU A 215 0.45 15.50 16.73
C LEU A 215 1.89 16.01 16.64
N GLU A 216 2.09 17.26 16.21
CA GLU A 216 3.39 17.93 16.12
C GLU A 216 4.06 18.17 17.49
N LYS A 217 3.31 18.07 18.59
CA LYS A 217 3.85 18.21 19.94
C LYS A 217 4.69 16.99 20.32
N SER A 218 4.18 15.79 20.01
CA SER A 218 4.89 14.52 20.18
C SER A 218 5.86 14.22 19.03
N ASN A 219 5.67 14.85 17.87
CA ASN A 219 6.51 14.71 16.68
C ASN A 219 7.08 16.07 16.23
N PRO A 220 8.14 16.59 16.89
CA PRO A 220 8.69 17.92 16.59
C PRO A 220 9.13 18.14 15.14
N GLN A 221 9.45 17.07 14.41
CA GLN A 221 9.81 17.11 12.99
C GLN A 221 8.66 17.58 12.08
N LEU A 222 7.41 17.53 12.54
CA LEU A 222 6.23 17.99 11.80
C LEU A 222 5.98 19.49 11.93
N ARG A 223 6.50 20.13 12.99
CA ARG A 223 6.24 21.55 13.31
C ARG A 223 6.60 22.57 12.21
N PRO A 224 7.61 22.34 11.35
CA PRO A 224 7.90 23.28 10.28
C PRO A 224 6.90 23.26 9.12
N TYR A 225 5.90 22.38 9.13
CA TYR A 225 5.06 22.07 7.98
C TYR A 225 3.58 22.01 8.38
N ASP A 226 2.71 22.46 7.48
CA ASP A 226 1.26 22.42 7.67
C ASP A 226 0.74 20.98 7.69
N GLY A 227 -0.31 20.77 8.47
CA GLY A 227 -0.83 19.44 8.76
C GLY A 227 -2.30 19.27 8.43
N TYR A 228 -2.62 18.15 7.82
CA TYR A 228 -3.97 17.79 7.40
C TYR A 228 -4.39 16.41 7.92
N PHE A 229 -5.69 16.23 8.06
CA PHE A 229 -6.36 14.97 8.31
C PHE A 229 -7.31 14.65 7.15
N ALA A 230 -7.36 13.39 6.76
CA ALA A 230 -8.24 12.87 5.73
C ALA A 230 -8.91 11.58 6.22
N ALA A 231 -10.23 11.63 6.39
CA ALA A 231 -11.05 10.46 6.67
C ALA A 231 -11.68 9.93 5.38
N VAL A 232 -11.41 8.68 5.06
CA VAL A 232 -11.99 7.98 3.90
C VAL A 232 -12.82 6.82 4.41
N SER A 233 -14.04 6.68 3.91
CA SER A 233 -14.91 5.55 4.18
C SER A 233 -15.30 4.88 2.87
N ALA A 234 -15.24 3.56 2.84
CA ALA A 234 -15.59 2.75 1.69
C ALA A 234 -16.76 1.83 2.04
N ALA A 235 -17.60 1.56 1.05
CA ALA A 235 -18.68 0.61 1.19
C ALA A 235 -18.90 -0.17 -0.12
N SER A 236 -19.28 -1.44 -0.02
CA SER A 236 -19.54 -2.27 -1.21
C SER A 236 -20.58 -1.61 -2.12
N SER A 237 -20.35 -1.67 -3.43
CA SER A 237 -21.27 -1.16 -4.46
C SER A 237 -22.42 -2.12 -4.78
N GLU A 238 -22.38 -3.35 -4.27
CA GLU A 238 -23.36 -4.41 -4.54
C GLU A 238 -24.81 -3.97 -4.26
N PRO A 239 -25.79 -4.44 -5.05
CA PRO A 239 -27.19 -4.08 -4.87
C PRO A 239 -27.81 -4.71 -3.60
N PHE A 240 -27.22 -5.78 -3.07
CA PHE A 240 -27.64 -6.46 -1.85
C PHE A 240 -26.44 -6.64 -0.93
N LEU A 241 -26.62 -6.27 0.35
CA LEU A 241 -25.56 -6.32 1.35
C LEU A 241 -25.91 -7.36 2.41
N TYR A 242 -24.88 -8.07 2.85
CA TYR A 242 -24.98 -9.07 3.91
C TYR A 242 -23.81 -8.87 4.87
N ASP A 243 -24.02 -9.15 6.16
CA ASP A 243 -22.91 -9.24 7.10
C ASP A 243 -22.18 -10.59 6.99
N LEU A 244 -21.22 -10.84 7.89
CA LEU A 244 -20.45 -12.08 7.90
C LEU A 244 -21.29 -13.31 8.29
N ASP A 245 -22.42 -13.13 8.96
CA ASP A 245 -23.35 -14.20 9.34
C ASP A 245 -24.40 -14.46 8.25
N GLY A 246 -24.41 -13.65 7.18
CA GLY A 246 -25.34 -13.76 6.06
C GLY A 246 -26.67 -13.02 6.27
N GLU A 247 -26.75 -12.17 7.29
CA GLU A 247 -27.94 -11.36 7.55
C GLU A 247 -27.99 -10.14 6.63
N HIS A 248 -29.16 -9.84 6.09
CA HIS A 248 -29.34 -8.77 5.13
C HIS A 248 -29.19 -7.38 5.78
N ILE A 249 -28.35 -6.53 5.18
CA ILE A 249 -28.11 -5.15 5.61
C ILE A 249 -28.86 -4.17 4.70
N PRO A 250 -29.72 -3.29 5.23
CA PRO A 250 -30.35 -2.23 4.44
C PRO A 250 -29.32 -1.34 3.75
N LEU A 251 -29.58 -0.92 2.51
CA LEU A 251 -28.65 -0.04 1.78
C LEU A 251 -28.44 1.33 2.46
N SER A 252 -29.39 1.79 3.28
CA SER A 252 -29.23 2.98 4.14
C SER A 252 -28.11 2.84 5.18
N GLU A 253 -27.74 1.60 5.52
CA GLU A 253 -26.69 1.27 6.48
C GLU A 253 -25.38 0.84 5.79
N ARG A 254 -25.26 1.04 4.49
CA ARG A 254 -24.09 0.62 3.69
C ARG A 254 -22.75 1.14 4.23
N PHE A 255 -22.73 2.34 4.79
CA PHE A 255 -21.54 2.96 5.39
C PHE A 255 -21.44 2.76 6.91
N THR A 256 -22.06 1.73 7.47
CA THR A 256 -21.92 1.41 8.91
C THR A 256 -20.76 0.47 9.19
N GLY A 257 -20.13 -0.10 8.16
CA GLY A 257 -19.07 -1.11 8.30
C GLY A 257 -19.57 -2.53 8.59
N LYS A 258 -20.89 -2.75 8.66
CA LYS A 258 -21.48 -4.09 8.86
C LYS A 258 -21.23 -5.03 7.67
N ALA A 259 -21.29 -4.49 6.46
CA ALA A 259 -21.02 -5.25 5.24
C ALA A 259 -19.50 -5.32 5.01
N PRO A 260 -18.90 -6.51 4.96
CA PRO A 260 -17.49 -6.64 4.61
C PRO A 260 -17.23 -6.15 3.18
N LEU A 261 -15.99 -5.70 2.96
CA LEU A 261 -15.50 -5.31 1.64
C LEU A 261 -14.68 -6.46 1.09
N TYR A 262 -15.03 -6.95 -0.09
CA TYR A 262 -14.36 -8.08 -0.72
C TYR A 262 -13.45 -7.61 -1.86
N ARG A 263 -12.34 -8.31 -2.03
CA ARG A 263 -11.45 -8.10 -3.17
C ARG A 263 -12.20 -8.27 -4.47
N GLY A 264 -12.01 -7.31 -5.36
CA GLY A 264 -12.62 -7.31 -6.68
C GLY A 264 -14.04 -6.76 -6.76
N ASP A 265 -14.68 -6.45 -5.63
CA ASP A 265 -15.95 -5.73 -5.65
C ASP A 265 -15.72 -4.25 -6.00
N GLY A 266 -16.74 -3.61 -6.58
CA GLY A 266 -16.76 -2.14 -6.70
C GLY A 266 -17.12 -1.49 -5.36
N PHE A 267 -16.70 -0.23 -5.17
CA PHE A 267 -16.95 0.52 -3.93
C PHE A 267 -17.60 1.89 -4.18
N HIS A 268 -18.44 2.29 -3.24
CA HIS A 268 -18.78 3.69 -3.03
C HIS A 268 -17.85 4.31 -2.00
N ILE A 269 -17.44 5.55 -2.23
CA ILE A 269 -16.45 6.24 -1.42
C ILE A 269 -17.09 7.48 -0.80
N LYS A 270 -16.87 7.68 0.49
CA LYS A 270 -17.11 8.94 1.20
C LYS A 270 -15.77 9.51 1.62
N TYR A 271 -15.51 10.74 1.19
CA TYR A 271 -14.31 11.49 1.54
C TYR A 271 -14.64 12.98 1.57
N GLU A 272 -14.41 13.63 2.71
CA GLU A 272 -14.77 15.05 2.93
C GLU A 272 -13.70 16.05 2.47
N GLY A 273 -12.56 15.55 1.97
CA GLY A 273 -11.40 16.38 1.62
C GLY A 273 -10.40 16.51 2.76
N LEU A 274 -9.38 17.34 2.54
CA LEU A 274 -8.33 17.60 3.53
C LEU A 274 -8.83 18.60 4.58
N GLN A 275 -8.79 18.18 5.84
CA GLN A 275 -9.15 19.00 6.98
C GLN A 275 -7.89 19.46 7.70
N ARG A 276 -7.74 20.77 7.94
CA ARG A 276 -6.52 21.31 8.53
C ARG A 276 -6.48 21.03 10.03
N VAL A 277 -5.41 20.38 10.49
CA VAL A 277 -5.19 20.04 11.92
C VAL A 277 -4.02 20.79 12.54
N TYR A 278 -3.13 21.33 11.72
CA TYR A 278 -2.01 22.13 12.16
C TYR A 278 -1.67 23.20 11.12
N VAL A 279 -1.35 24.40 11.61
CA VAL A 279 -0.89 25.53 10.80
C VAL A 279 0.45 25.98 11.35
N THR A 280 1.44 26.09 10.48
CA THR A 280 2.75 26.60 10.83
C THR A 280 2.63 28.06 11.30
N PRO A 281 3.29 28.43 12.41
CA PRO A 281 3.26 29.80 12.93
C PRO A 281 3.82 30.86 11.99
#